data_AF-A0A536Q8B1-F1
#
_entry.id   AF-A0A536Q8B1-F1
#
_cell.length_a   1.000
_cell.length_b   1.000
_cell.length_c   1.000
_cell.angle_alpha   90.00
_cell.angle_beta   90.00
_cell.angle_gamma   90.00
#
_symmetry.space_group_name_H-M   'P 1'
#
loop_
_entity.id
_entity.type
_entity.pdbx_description
1 polymer ?
#
loop_
_entity_poly.entity_id
_entity_poly.type
_entity_poly.pdbx_seq_one_letter_code
_entity_poly.pdbx_strand_id
1 'polypeptide(L)'
;EAAPRLATIREGELRNALKILGVNELVFLGYEDSGMAGLPRNREPQTFWRADEEEAIGRLVQVVRRVRPQVMVTQNEFGGYAHPDHIQTHRVAIGAFYYAGDVKRFPGGEAFRPSKLYYSAFPKSLMRQMAEAMQRAGVENRFSTDGEPPPFAVSDDRVTTWLDVSPFIDKKLGAMRAHRTQIPEDSWFLKLSEVLGPKAWSLETFERVRSSVDAPVPEDDLFAGLR
;
A
#
# COMPACT_ATOMS: atom_id res chain seq x y z
N GLU A 1 -23.91 10.68 12.06
CA GLU A 1 -24.16 9.27 12.44
C GLU A 1 -23.73 8.22 11.41
N ALA A 2 -23.56 8.53 10.11
CA ALA A 2 -23.16 7.54 9.11
C ALA A 2 -21.68 7.08 9.18
N ALA A 3 -20.75 7.97 9.57
CA ALA A 3 -19.31 7.68 9.55
C ALA A 3 -18.85 6.60 10.55
N PRO A 4 -19.29 6.59 11.83
CA PRO A 4 -18.92 5.51 12.76
C PRO A 4 -19.39 4.12 12.28
N ARG A 5 -20.58 4.06 11.66
CA ARG A 5 -21.11 2.83 11.08
C ARG A 5 -20.27 2.35 9.90
N LEU A 6 -19.78 3.26 9.06
CA LEU A 6 -18.93 2.91 7.91
C LEU A 6 -17.55 2.39 8.35
N ALA A 7 -16.95 2.97 9.39
CA ALA A 7 -15.68 2.50 9.94
C ALA A 7 -15.78 1.05 10.45
N THR A 8 -16.80 0.73 11.25
CA THR A 8 -17.05 -0.64 11.72
C THR A 8 -17.28 -1.62 10.58
N ILE A 9 -18.03 -1.22 9.55
CA ILE A 9 -18.24 -2.06 8.36
C ILE A 9 -16.90 -2.34 7.66
N ARG A 10 -16.12 -1.30 7.36
CA ARG A 10 -14.84 -1.42 6.65
C ARG A 10 -13.77 -2.16 7.45
N GLU A 11 -13.81 -2.10 8.78
CA GLU A 11 -12.97 -2.96 9.63
C GLU A 11 -13.34 -4.44 9.45
N GLY A 12 -14.63 -4.77 9.44
CA GLY A 12 -15.10 -6.14 9.16
C GLY A 12 -14.68 -6.64 7.78
N GLU A 13 -14.80 -5.78 6.76
CA GLU A 13 -14.32 -6.06 5.40
C GLU A 13 -12.81 -6.33 5.35
N LEU A 14 -12.01 -5.48 6.00
CA LEU A 14 -10.56 -5.66 6.08
C LEU A 14 -10.19 -6.98 6.78
N ARG A 15 -10.80 -7.28 7.92
CA ARG A 15 -10.53 -8.55 8.65
C ARG A 15 -10.86 -9.78 7.79
N ASN A 16 -11.93 -9.72 7.01
CA ASN A 16 -12.28 -10.79 6.06
C ASN A 16 -11.25 -10.91 4.93
N ALA A 17 -10.84 -9.78 4.35
CA ALA A 17 -9.81 -9.75 3.30
C ALA A 17 -8.49 -10.37 3.80
N LEU A 18 -8.04 -9.98 5.00
CA LEU A 18 -6.81 -10.50 5.61
C LEU A 18 -6.89 -12.00 5.90
N LYS A 19 -8.05 -12.51 6.34
CA LYS A 19 -8.27 -13.96 6.51
C LYS A 19 -8.10 -14.72 5.20
N ILE A 20 -8.59 -14.19 4.08
CA ILE A 20 -8.44 -14.80 2.75
C ILE A 20 -6.97 -14.80 2.32
N LEU A 21 -6.24 -13.71 2.58
CA LEU A 21 -4.82 -13.60 2.27
C LEU A 21 -3.94 -14.47 3.18
N GLY A 22 -4.45 -14.90 4.34
CA GLY A 22 -3.68 -15.65 5.34
C GLY A 22 -2.81 -14.76 6.24
N VAL A 23 -3.22 -13.50 6.44
CA VAL A 23 -2.55 -12.57 7.35
C VAL A 23 -3.06 -12.80 8.77
N ASN A 24 -2.14 -13.12 9.68
CA ASN A 24 -2.48 -13.52 11.06
C ASN A 24 -2.52 -12.35 12.05
N GLU A 25 -1.95 -11.21 11.70
CA GLU A 25 -1.85 -10.06 12.60
C GLU A 25 -2.25 -8.76 11.86
N LEU A 26 -3.19 -8.02 12.45
CA LEU A 26 -3.61 -6.69 12.02
C LEU A 26 -3.39 -5.72 13.18
N VAL A 27 -2.68 -4.63 12.90
CA VAL A 27 -2.43 -3.57 13.89
C VAL A 27 -3.00 -2.26 13.37
N PHE A 28 -4.00 -1.73 14.07
CA PHE A 28 -4.48 -0.36 13.86
C PHE A 28 -3.64 0.60 14.70
N LEU A 29 -3.09 1.66 14.09
CA LEU A 29 -2.33 2.69 14.81
C LEU A 29 -3.23 3.68 15.60
N GLY A 30 -4.55 3.59 15.40
CA GLY A 30 -5.55 4.30 16.21
C GLY A 30 -5.85 5.72 15.75
N TYR A 31 -5.72 6.03 14.46
CA TYR A 31 -6.04 7.33 13.88
C TYR A 31 -7.28 7.24 12.99
N GLU A 32 -8.05 8.33 12.90
CA GLU A 32 -9.18 8.43 11.97
C GLU A 32 -8.73 8.78 10.54
N ASP A 33 -9.45 8.27 9.55
CA ASP A 33 -9.36 8.66 8.14
C ASP A 33 -9.51 10.19 8.01
N SER A 34 -8.55 10.84 7.36
CA SER A 34 -8.56 12.29 7.14
C SER A 34 -9.47 12.75 6.00
N GLY A 35 -9.93 11.82 5.16
CA GLY A 35 -10.64 12.09 3.92
C GLY A 35 -9.72 12.65 2.83
N MET A 36 -10.32 12.83 1.64
CA MET A 36 -9.61 13.39 0.48
C MET A 36 -9.05 14.78 0.75
N ALA A 37 -7.95 15.11 0.08
CA ALA A 37 -7.31 16.42 0.17
C ALA A 37 -8.30 17.56 -0.12
N GLY A 38 -8.25 18.61 0.70
CA GLY A 38 -9.10 19.79 0.57
C GLY A 38 -10.44 19.71 1.31
N LEU A 39 -10.82 18.54 1.83
CA LEU A 39 -12.04 18.42 2.63
C LEU A 39 -11.86 19.05 4.03
N PRO A 40 -12.93 19.60 4.65
CA PRO A 40 -12.86 20.16 6.01
C PRO A 40 -12.27 19.21 7.04
N ARG A 41 -12.52 17.90 6.86
CA ARG A 41 -12.02 16.82 7.71
C ARG A 41 -10.49 16.79 7.84
N ASN A 42 -9.74 17.23 6.82
CA ASN A 42 -8.29 17.32 6.91
C ASN A 42 -7.80 18.29 8.01
N ARG A 43 -8.67 19.14 8.56
CA ARG A 43 -8.33 20.11 9.62
C ARG A 43 -8.71 19.60 11.02
N GLU A 44 -9.40 18.47 11.11
CA GLU A 44 -9.88 17.91 12.37
C GLU A 44 -8.71 17.25 13.15
N PRO A 45 -8.49 17.61 14.44
CA PRO A 45 -7.32 17.17 15.21
C PRO A 45 -7.14 15.66 15.37
N GLN A 46 -8.24 14.90 15.34
CA GLN A 46 -8.24 13.44 15.55
C GLN A 46 -7.89 12.63 14.29
N THR A 47 -7.73 13.29 13.14
CA THR A 47 -7.44 12.62 11.88
C THR A 47 -5.95 12.36 11.69
N PHE A 48 -5.60 11.33 10.93
CA PHE A 48 -4.21 10.90 10.79
C PHE A 48 -3.30 11.98 10.18
N TRP A 49 -3.78 12.73 9.18
CA TRP A 49 -3.07 13.89 8.60
C TRP A 49 -2.70 14.98 9.62
N ARG A 50 -3.42 15.06 10.75
CA ARG A 50 -3.19 16.04 11.82
C ARG A 50 -2.45 15.46 13.02
N ALA A 51 -2.17 14.15 13.02
CA ALA A 51 -1.42 13.50 14.08
C ALA A 51 -0.01 14.08 14.21
N ASP A 52 0.50 14.14 15.44
CA ASP A 52 1.92 14.42 15.67
C ASP A 52 2.77 13.33 15.02
N GLU A 53 3.74 13.76 14.19
CA GLU A 53 4.51 12.83 13.38
C GLU A 53 5.44 11.96 14.24
N GLU A 54 6.07 12.52 15.27
CA GLU A 54 6.92 11.76 16.20
C GLU A 54 6.09 10.73 16.96
N GLU A 55 4.90 11.11 17.44
CA GLU A 55 3.98 10.18 18.10
C GLU A 55 3.61 9.02 17.18
N ALA A 56 3.21 9.31 15.94
CA ALA A 56 2.81 8.29 14.97
C ALA A 56 3.98 7.38 14.57
N ILE A 57 5.18 7.94 14.37
CA ILE A 57 6.42 7.17 14.18
C ILE A 57 6.68 6.28 15.39
N GLY A 58 6.59 6.82 16.60
CA GLY A 58 6.80 6.10 17.85
C GLY A 58 5.87 4.90 17.98
N ARG A 59 4.59 5.05 17.64
CA ARG A 59 3.63 3.94 17.60
C ARG A 59 4.04 2.84 16.64
N LEU A 60 4.43 3.19 15.40
CA LEU A 60 4.88 2.19 14.41
C LEU A 60 6.23 1.57 14.79
N VAL A 61 7.15 2.31 15.43
CA VAL A 61 8.41 1.78 15.98
C VAL A 61 8.16 0.65 16.96
N GLN A 62 7.17 0.77 17.86
CA GLN A 62 6.82 -0.31 18.79
C GLN A 62 6.39 -1.58 18.05
N VAL A 63 5.62 -1.44 16.96
CA VAL A 63 5.22 -2.57 16.11
C VAL A 63 6.44 -3.18 15.42
N VAL A 64 7.31 -2.36 14.82
CA VAL A 64 8.53 -2.82 14.14
C VAL A 64 9.45 -3.57 15.11
N ARG A 65 9.61 -3.10 16.35
CA ARG A 65 10.42 -3.78 17.37
C ARG A 65 9.82 -5.10 17.84
N ARG A 66 8.48 -5.17 17.95
CA ARG A 66 7.77 -6.40 18.31
C ARG A 66 7.84 -7.44 17.19
N VAL A 67 7.51 -7.04 15.97
CA VAL A 67 7.38 -7.94 14.81
C VAL A 67 8.75 -8.29 14.21
N ARG A 68 9.74 -7.41 14.35
CA ARG A 68 11.10 -7.54 13.79
C ARG A 68 11.09 -7.83 12.27
N PRO A 69 10.37 -7.04 11.45
CA PRO A 69 10.25 -7.32 10.02
C PRO A 69 11.59 -7.11 9.29
N GLN A 70 12.05 -8.10 8.52
CA GLN A 70 13.24 -7.91 7.67
C GLN A 70 12.97 -6.93 6.52
N VAL A 71 11.72 -6.88 6.04
CA VAL A 71 11.26 -6.07 4.90
C VAL A 71 10.08 -5.21 5.33
N MET A 72 10.10 -3.93 4.94
CA MET A 72 8.95 -3.02 5.03
C MET A 72 8.52 -2.56 3.63
N VAL A 73 7.21 -2.47 3.41
CA VAL A 73 6.61 -1.96 2.18
C VAL A 73 5.66 -0.81 2.55
N THR A 74 5.72 0.29 1.81
CA THR A 74 4.84 1.45 1.99
C THR A 74 4.56 2.16 0.66
N GLN A 75 3.81 3.27 0.67
CA GLN A 75 3.66 4.13 -0.51
C GLN A 75 4.90 5.04 -0.69
N ASN A 76 5.08 5.55 -1.90
CA ASN A 76 6.07 6.61 -2.15
C ASN A 76 5.63 7.95 -1.52
N GLU A 77 6.52 8.94 -1.60
CA GLU A 77 6.34 10.28 -1.02
C GLU A 77 5.13 11.05 -1.56
N PHE A 78 4.66 10.69 -2.76
CA PHE A 78 3.49 11.29 -3.39
C PHE A 78 2.16 10.68 -2.87
N GLY A 79 2.21 9.54 -2.18
CA GLY A 79 1.03 8.90 -1.61
C GLY A 79 0.06 8.34 -2.66
N GLY A 80 0.57 7.93 -3.81
CA GLY A 80 -0.24 7.44 -4.91
C GLY A 80 -0.95 8.57 -5.67
N TYR A 81 -2.12 9.02 -5.22
CA TYR A 81 -2.90 10.07 -5.88
C TYR A 81 -3.02 11.33 -5.01
N ALA A 82 -1.96 11.63 -4.25
CA ALA A 82 -1.91 12.72 -3.27
C ALA A 82 -2.99 12.63 -2.16
N HIS A 83 -3.37 11.41 -1.76
CA HIS A 83 -4.23 11.24 -0.60
C HIS A 83 -3.45 11.64 0.68
N PRO A 84 -3.99 12.53 1.54
CA PRO A 84 -3.28 12.98 2.75
C PRO A 84 -2.76 11.83 3.61
N ASP A 85 -3.61 10.82 3.85
CA ASP A 85 -3.22 9.68 4.68
C ASP A 85 -2.15 8.80 4.05
N HIS A 86 -2.08 8.68 2.72
CA HIS A 86 -0.98 7.93 2.10
C HIS A 86 0.36 8.65 2.26
N ILE A 87 0.36 9.98 2.13
CA ILE A 87 1.56 10.79 2.38
C ILE A 87 1.99 10.66 3.83
N GLN A 88 1.04 10.69 4.78
CA GLN A 88 1.35 10.53 6.20
C GLN A 88 1.80 9.09 6.52
N THR A 89 1.19 8.07 5.92
CA THR A 89 1.64 6.67 6.04
C THR A 89 3.06 6.51 5.54
N HIS A 90 3.41 7.14 4.41
CA HIS A 90 4.79 7.19 3.93
C HIS A 90 5.71 7.79 5.01
N ARG A 91 5.47 9.02 5.47
CA ARG A 91 6.33 9.69 6.47
C ARG A 91 6.54 8.83 7.73
N VAL A 92 5.45 8.29 8.26
CA VAL A 92 5.49 7.45 9.47
C VAL A 92 6.25 6.14 9.22
N ALA A 93 6.05 5.49 8.07
CA ALA A 93 6.78 4.27 7.71
C ALA A 93 8.28 4.52 7.50
N ILE A 94 8.65 5.62 6.86
CA ILE A 94 10.05 6.04 6.71
C ILE A 94 10.69 6.29 8.07
N GLY A 95 10.04 7.08 8.92
CA GLY A 95 10.53 7.36 10.27
C GLY A 95 10.73 6.07 11.06
N ALA A 96 9.76 5.16 11.04
CA ALA A 96 9.88 3.89 11.76
C ALA A 96 11.01 3.00 11.22
N PHE A 97 11.20 2.93 9.90
CA PHE A 97 12.28 2.17 9.29
C PHE A 97 13.66 2.63 9.79
N TYR A 98 13.92 3.94 9.82
CA TYR A 98 15.21 4.48 10.23
C TYR A 98 15.40 4.53 11.75
N TYR A 99 14.35 4.82 12.51
CA TYR A 99 14.45 5.09 13.95
C TYR A 99 14.06 3.93 14.85
N ALA A 100 13.59 2.79 14.32
CA ALA A 100 13.30 1.62 15.15
C ALA A 100 14.54 1.09 15.90
N GLY A 101 15.76 1.37 15.43
CA GLY A 101 17.00 1.06 16.16
C GLY A 101 17.38 2.08 17.24
N ASP A 102 16.72 3.24 17.30
CA ASP A 102 17.06 4.34 18.20
C ASP A 102 16.17 4.32 19.45
N VAL A 103 16.63 3.62 20.48
CA VAL A 103 15.93 3.51 21.78
C VAL A 103 15.98 4.79 22.61
N LYS A 104 16.85 5.74 22.26
CA LYS A 104 16.93 7.04 22.95
C LYS A 104 15.84 7.98 22.45
N ARG A 105 15.66 8.06 21.12
CA ARG A 105 14.61 8.88 20.51
C ARG A 105 13.21 8.34 20.79
N PHE A 106 13.03 7.03 20.61
CA PHE A 106 11.77 6.35 20.90
C PHE A 106 12.03 5.29 21.98
N PRO A 107 11.79 5.59 23.26
CA PRO A 107 11.95 4.60 24.34
C PRO A 107 10.95 3.43 24.23
N GLY A 108 11.34 2.26 24.75
CA GLY A 108 10.50 1.06 24.87
C GLY A 108 10.78 -0.04 23.85
N GLY A 109 10.80 -1.31 24.29
CA GLY A 109 11.14 -2.47 23.45
C GLY A 109 12.64 -2.58 23.10
N GLU A 110 13.04 -3.73 22.55
CA GLU A 110 14.41 -3.93 22.07
C GLU A 110 14.64 -3.22 20.72
N ALA A 111 15.84 -2.66 20.54
CA ALA A 111 16.23 -2.05 19.28
C ALA A 111 16.16 -3.05 18.12
N PHE A 112 15.56 -2.64 17.01
CA PHE A 112 15.51 -3.44 15.79
C PHE A 112 15.58 -2.54 14.56
N ARG A 113 16.32 -2.94 13.54
CA ARG A 113 16.41 -2.22 12.26
C ARG A 113 15.99 -3.16 11.13
N PRO A 114 14.89 -2.88 10.41
CA PRO A 114 14.54 -3.59 9.20
C PRO A 114 15.67 -3.47 8.16
N SER A 115 15.83 -4.49 7.32
CA SER A 115 16.95 -4.57 6.38
C SER A 115 16.63 -3.93 5.03
N LYS A 116 15.37 -4.01 4.57
CA LYS A 116 14.95 -3.53 3.25
C LYS A 116 13.66 -2.73 3.32
N LEU A 117 13.58 -1.68 2.52
CA LEU A 117 12.41 -0.82 2.38
C LEU A 117 12.04 -0.69 0.90
N TYR A 118 10.74 -0.88 0.64
CA TYR A 118 10.17 -0.82 -0.68
C TYR A 118 9.01 0.16 -0.76
N TYR A 119 8.87 0.81 -1.90
CA TYR A 119 7.62 1.46 -2.29
C TYR A 119 6.85 0.58 -3.25
N SER A 120 5.54 0.43 -3.04
CA SER A 120 4.67 -0.09 -4.08
C SER A 120 4.74 0.82 -5.30
N ALA A 121 4.99 0.24 -6.47
CA ALA A 121 5.20 0.96 -7.71
C ALA A 121 4.22 0.46 -8.78
N PHE A 122 3.74 1.36 -9.62
CA PHE A 122 2.91 1.03 -10.79
C PHE A 122 3.60 1.58 -12.04
N PRO A 123 4.35 0.78 -12.82
CA PRO A 123 5.05 1.29 -13.99
C PRO A 123 4.07 1.84 -15.03
N LYS A 124 4.43 3.00 -15.61
CA LYS A 124 3.62 3.67 -16.65
C LYS A 124 3.32 2.74 -17.83
N SER A 125 4.27 1.90 -18.24
CA SER A 125 4.03 0.94 -19.33
C SER A 125 2.91 -0.07 -19.02
N LEU A 126 2.86 -0.60 -17.80
CA LEU A 126 1.86 -1.57 -17.38
C LEU A 126 0.48 -0.91 -17.24
N MET A 127 0.43 0.28 -16.65
CA MET A 127 -0.81 1.06 -16.54
C MET A 127 -1.38 1.40 -17.91
N ARG A 128 -0.53 1.75 -18.88
CA ARG A 128 -0.94 1.99 -20.27
C ARG A 128 -1.50 0.72 -20.91
N GLN A 129 -0.82 -0.43 -20.77
CA GLN A 129 -1.30 -1.71 -21.32
C GLN A 129 -2.66 -2.11 -20.74
N MET A 130 -2.87 -1.95 -19.43
CA MET A 130 -4.15 -2.20 -18.77
C MET A 130 -5.24 -1.25 -19.29
N ALA A 131 -4.94 0.04 -19.40
CA ALA A 131 -5.87 1.04 -19.91
C ALA A 131 -6.29 0.75 -21.36
N GLU A 132 -5.34 0.43 -22.24
CA GLU A 132 -5.61 0.07 -23.64
C GLU A 132 -6.47 -1.19 -23.76
N ALA A 133 -6.22 -2.21 -22.93
CA ALA A 133 -7.03 -3.42 -22.91
C ALA A 133 -8.48 -3.14 -22.49
N MET A 134 -8.66 -2.31 -21.46
CA MET A 134 -9.99 -1.89 -21.00
C MET A 134 -10.72 -1.05 -22.05
N GLN A 135 -10.02 -0.13 -22.72
CA GLN A 135 -10.57 0.67 -23.80
C GLN A 135 -11.05 -0.20 -24.96
N ARG A 136 -10.25 -1.21 -25.37
CA ARG A 136 -10.64 -2.18 -26.41
C ARG A 136 -11.88 -3.00 -26.01
N ALA A 137 -12.08 -3.23 -24.72
CA ALA A 137 -13.24 -3.93 -24.17
C ALA A 137 -14.46 -3.00 -23.91
N GLY A 138 -14.37 -1.71 -24.24
CA GLY A 138 -15.45 -0.75 -24.01
C GLY A 138 -15.66 -0.40 -22.54
N VAL A 139 -14.68 -0.65 -21.67
CA VAL A 139 -14.74 -0.29 -20.25
C VAL A 139 -14.05 1.04 -20.02
N GLU A 140 -14.81 2.04 -19.56
CA GLU A 140 -14.29 3.36 -19.23
C GLU A 140 -13.24 3.29 -18.12
N ASN A 141 -12.05 3.85 -18.38
CA ASN A 141 -11.00 3.96 -17.38
C ASN A 141 -11.19 5.23 -16.54
N ARG A 142 -11.54 5.07 -15.26
CA ARG A 142 -11.76 6.20 -14.34
C ARG A 142 -10.48 6.76 -13.71
N PHE A 143 -9.31 6.15 -13.98
CA PHE A 143 -8.03 6.53 -13.37
C PHE A 143 -7.09 7.28 -14.33
N SER A 144 -7.45 7.37 -15.61
CA SER A 144 -6.70 8.12 -16.63
C SER A 144 -7.60 9.21 -17.18
N THR A 145 -7.08 10.43 -17.20
CA THR A 145 -7.66 11.57 -17.90
C THR A 145 -6.82 11.83 -19.14
N ASP A 146 -7.48 11.92 -20.30
CA ASP A 146 -6.87 12.36 -21.57
C ASP A 146 -5.63 11.57 -22.02
N GLY A 147 -5.55 10.28 -21.66
CA GLY A 147 -4.45 9.39 -22.05
C GLY A 147 -3.20 9.53 -21.18
N GLU A 148 -3.21 10.40 -20.17
CA GLU A 148 -2.14 10.49 -19.18
C GLU A 148 -2.22 9.32 -18.19
N PRO A 149 -1.08 8.73 -17.79
CA PRO A 149 -1.05 7.72 -16.75
C PRO A 149 -1.66 8.25 -15.45
N PRO A 150 -2.24 7.36 -14.62
CA PRO A 150 -2.70 7.74 -13.30
C PRO A 150 -1.59 8.43 -12.50
N PRO A 151 -1.92 9.37 -11.60
CA PRO A 151 -0.91 10.17 -10.90
C PRO A 151 -0.01 9.32 -9.98
N PHE A 152 -0.43 8.09 -9.64
CA PHE A 152 0.37 7.12 -8.89
C PHE A 152 1.36 6.32 -9.76
N ALA A 153 1.29 6.43 -11.08
CA ALA A 153 2.17 5.69 -11.98
C ALA A 153 3.58 6.28 -11.97
N VAL A 154 4.59 5.41 -11.87
CA VAL A 154 6.01 5.78 -11.87
C VAL A 154 6.67 5.40 -13.19
N SER A 155 7.81 6.02 -13.50
CA SER A 155 8.61 5.60 -14.65
C SER A 155 9.14 4.18 -14.45
N ASP A 156 9.23 3.43 -15.54
CA ASP A 156 9.61 2.01 -15.53
C ASP A 156 11.02 1.79 -14.95
N ASP A 157 11.94 2.73 -15.12
CA ASP A 157 13.32 2.69 -14.60
C ASP A 157 13.41 2.78 -13.07
N ARG A 158 12.35 3.24 -12.39
CA ARG A 158 12.26 3.19 -10.92
C ARG A 158 11.93 1.79 -10.41
N VAL A 159 11.34 0.92 -11.23
CA VAL A 159 10.92 -0.40 -10.80
C VAL A 159 12.13 -1.32 -10.74
N THR A 160 12.44 -1.76 -9.52
CA THR A 160 13.60 -2.62 -9.23
C THR A 160 13.19 -4.03 -8.83
N THR A 161 11.91 -4.28 -8.57
CA THR A 161 11.41 -5.59 -8.14
C THR A 161 10.09 -5.92 -8.85
N TRP A 162 9.99 -7.15 -9.35
CA TRP A 162 8.87 -7.65 -10.14
C TRP A 162 8.47 -9.02 -9.59
N LEU A 163 7.30 -9.11 -8.94
CA LEU A 163 6.81 -10.35 -8.35
C LEU A 163 5.67 -10.93 -9.19
N ASP A 164 5.86 -12.14 -9.70
CA ASP A 164 4.76 -12.93 -10.26
C ASP A 164 3.92 -13.51 -9.11
N VAL A 165 2.74 -12.93 -8.93
CA VAL A 165 1.74 -13.35 -7.96
C VAL A 165 0.58 -14.11 -8.62
N SER A 166 0.71 -14.52 -9.89
CA SER A 166 -0.30 -15.36 -10.56
C SER A 166 -0.70 -16.61 -9.77
N PRO A 167 0.19 -17.31 -9.03
CA PRO A 167 -0.21 -18.46 -8.22
C PRO A 167 -1.17 -18.11 -7.06
N PHE A 168 -1.29 -16.82 -6.72
CA PHE A 168 -2.09 -16.32 -5.61
C PHE A 168 -3.27 -15.43 -6.06
N ILE A 169 -3.54 -15.38 -7.37
CA ILE A 169 -4.53 -14.46 -7.95
C ILE A 169 -5.93 -14.62 -7.35
N ASP A 170 -6.36 -15.86 -7.08
CA ASP A 170 -7.67 -16.14 -6.49
C ASP A 170 -7.81 -15.58 -5.07
N LYS A 171 -6.73 -15.63 -4.28
CA LYS A 171 -6.69 -15.01 -2.95
C LYS A 171 -6.78 -13.50 -3.05
N LYS A 172 -6.04 -12.90 -3.97
CA LYS A 172 -6.06 -11.44 -4.22
C LYS A 172 -7.44 -10.97 -4.62
N LEU A 173 -8.07 -11.63 -5.60
CA LEU A 173 -9.42 -11.29 -6.06
C LEU A 173 -10.48 -11.55 -4.98
N GLY A 174 -10.36 -12.64 -4.21
CA GLY A 174 -11.23 -12.91 -3.07
C GLY A 174 -11.13 -11.82 -1.99
N ALA A 175 -9.92 -11.37 -1.67
CA ALA A 175 -9.68 -10.29 -0.73
C ALA A 175 -10.22 -8.95 -1.23
N MET A 176 -10.06 -8.63 -2.52
CA MET A 176 -10.64 -7.43 -3.13
C MET A 176 -12.17 -7.43 -3.01
N ARG A 177 -12.83 -8.56 -3.32
CA ARG A 177 -14.29 -8.70 -3.18
C ARG A 177 -14.79 -8.62 -1.74
N ALA A 178 -13.94 -8.87 -0.75
CA ALA A 178 -14.31 -8.72 0.66
C ALA A 178 -14.53 -7.24 1.04
N HIS A 179 -13.94 -6.29 0.29
CA HIS A 179 -14.13 -4.85 0.46
C HIS A 179 -15.35 -4.31 -0.32
N ARG A 180 -16.53 -4.88 -0.10
CA ARG A 180 -17.75 -4.61 -0.89
C ARG A 180 -18.13 -3.13 -0.96
N THR A 181 -17.94 -2.38 0.12
CA THR A 181 -18.25 -0.94 0.14
C THR A 181 -17.25 -0.09 -0.66
N GLN A 182 -16.07 -0.63 -0.99
CA GLN A 182 -14.97 0.09 -1.66
C GLN A 182 -14.75 -0.41 -3.09
N ILE A 183 -14.90 -1.72 -3.31
CA ILE A 183 -14.69 -2.44 -4.57
C ILE A 183 -15.99 -3.20 -4.86
N PRO A 184 -17.03 -2.53 -5.38
CA PRO A 184 -18.25 -3.21 -5.82
C PRO A 184 -17.96 -4.13 -7.03
N GLU A 185 -18.84 -5.10 -7.29
CA GLU A 185 -18.68 -6.08 -8.39
C GLU A 185 -18.51 -5.42 -9.75
N ASP A 186 -19.15 -4.27 -9.99
CA ASP A 186 -19.05 -3.49 -11.23
C ASP A 186 -17.87 -2.50 -11.25
N SER A 187 -16.98 -2.55 -10.24
CA SER A 187 -15.80 -1.71 -10.16
C SER A 187 -14.85 -1.95 -11.32
N TRP A 188 -14.09 -0.91 -11.68
CA TRP A 188 -13.06 -1.00 -12.71
C TRP A 188 -12.03 -2.10 -12.40
N PHE A 189 -11.71 -2.31 -11.13
CA PHE A 189 -10.73 -3.32 -10.71
C PHE A 189 -11.17 -4.76 -11.02
N LEU A 190 -12.44 -5.08 -10.77
CA LEU A 190 -12.98 -6.40 -11.05
C LEU A 190 -13.26 -6.58 -12.55
N LYS A 191 -13.73 -5.54 -13.24
CA LYS A 191 -13.85 -5.54 -14.71
C LYS A 191 -12.50 -5.76 -15.41
N LEU A 192 -11.40 -5.21 -14.90
CA LEU A 192 -10.07 -5.51 -15.44
C LEU A 192 -9.76 -7.00 -15.39
N SER A 193 -10.19 -7.68 -14.33
CA SER A 193 -10.02 -9.13 -14.17
C SER A 193 -10.88 -9.92 -15.16
N GLU A 194 -12.07 -9.43 -15.49
CA GLU A 194 -12.93 -10.01 -16.53
C GLU A 194 -12.32 -9.86 -17.93
N VAL A 195 -11.71 -8.71 -18.22
CA VAL A 195 -11.12 -8.39 -19.53
C VAL A 195 -9.79 -9.11 -19.75
N LEU A 196 -8.90 -9.08 -18.77
CA LEU A 196 -7.53 -9.60 -18.89
C LEU A 196 -7.36 -11.02 -18.30
N GLY A 197 -8.39 -11.56 -17.66
CA GLY A 197 -8.34 -12.86 -17.01
C GLY A 197 -7.22 -12.95 -15.97
N PRO A 198 -6.50 -14.08 -15.89
CA PRO A 198 -5.42 -14.29 -14.93
C PRO A 198 -4.28 -13.26 -14.97
N LYS A 199 -4.14 -12.51 -16.08
CA LYS A 199 -3.07 -11.52 -16.26
C LYS A 199 -3.34 -10.16 -15.61
N ALA A 200 -4.60 -9.87 -15.24
CA ALA A 200 -5.01 -8.53 -14.77
C ALA A 200 -4.21 -8.05 -13.56
N TRP A 201 -3.90 -8.95 -12.63
CA TRP A 201 -3.29 -8.62 -11.35
C TRP A 201 -2.17 -9.58 -10.94
N SER A 202 -1.63 -10.32 -11.91
CA SER A 202 -0.59 -11.34 -11.70
C SER A 202 0.79 -10.76 -11.39
N LEU A 203 0.99 -9.46 -11.58
CA LEU A 203 2.29 -8.82 -11.38
C LEU A 203 2.17 -7.72 -10.33
N GLU A 204 3.03 -7.78 -9.33
CA GLU A 204 3.20 -6.70 -8.35
C GLU A 204 4.62 -6.16 -8.43
N THR A 205 4.73 -4.84 -8.49
CA THR A 205 5.99 -4.15 -8.74
C THR A 205 6.35 -3.21 -7.61
N PHE A 206 7.65 -3.14 -7.33
CA PHE A 206 8.17 -2.34 -6.23
C PHE A 206 9.44 -1.59 -6.63
N GLU A 207 9.67 -0.49 -5.93
CA GLU A 207 10.93 0.24 -5.93
C GLU A 207 11.65 0.00 -4.59
N ARG A 208 12.77 -0.73 -4.64
CA ARG A 208 13.70 -0.88 -3.51
C ARG A 208 14.41 0.45 -3.26
N VAL A 209 13.97 1.19 -2.26
CA VAL A 209 14.56 2.50 -1.91
C VAL A 209 15.70 2.41 -0.92
N ARG A 210 15.72 1.36 -0.08
CA ARG A 210 16.84 1.07 0.83
C ARG A 210 17.05 -0.43 0.98
N SER A 211 18.32 -0.81 1.08
CA SER A 211 18.75 -2.17 1.41
C SER A 211 20.03 -2.09 2.24
N SER A 212 20.12 -2.85 3.32
CA SER A 212 21.36 -3.07 4.08
C SER A 212 22.11 -4.32 3.62
N VAL A 213 21.62 -4.99 2.59
CA VAL A 213 22.22 -6.20 1.99
C VAL A 213 22.33 -6.04 0.47
N ASP A 214 23.28 -6.76 -0.13
CA ASP A 214 23.38 -6.84 -1.58
C ASP A 214 22.22 -7.68 -2.14
N ALA A 215 21.61 -7.20 -3.23
CA ALA A 215 20.55 -7.90 -3.92
C ALA A 215 20.48 -7.44 -5.39
N PRO A 216 20.10 -8.34 -6.31
CA PRO A 216 20.09 -8.07 -7.75
C PRO A 216 19.10 -6.96 -8.12
N VAL A 217 19.19 -6.48 -9.37
CA VAL A 217 18.19 -5.61 -10.00
C VAL A 217 18.02 -6.10 -11.45
N PRO A 218 16.82 -6.52 -11.88
CA PRO A 218 15.60 -6.62 -11.08
C PRO A 218 15.64 -7.75 -10.05
N GLU A 219 14.85 -7.61 -8.98
CA GLU A 219 14.53 -8.69 -8.04
C GLU A 219 13.21 -9.38 -8.43
N ASP A 220 13.10 -10.67 -8.13
CA ASP A 220 11.88 -11.47 -8.17
C ASP A 220 11.42 -11.93 -6.77
N ASP A 221 12.11 -11.45 -5.73
CA ASP A 221 11.86 -11.77 -4.33
C ASP A 221 12.27 -10.58 -3.44
N LEU A 222 11.34 -10.07 -2.62
CA LEU A 222 11.63 -8.99 -1.67
C LEU A 222 12.69 -9.38 -0.63
N PHE A 223 12.86 -10.68 -0.37
CA PHE A 223 13.84 -11.24 0.56
C PHE A 223 15.17 -11.62 -0.09
N ALA A 224 15.38 -11.33 -1.38
CA ALA A 224 16.68 -11.54 -2.02
C ALA A 224 17.81 -10.88 -1.20
N GLY A 225 18.87 -11.64 -0.92
CA GLY A 225 20.00 -11.22 -0.08
C GLY A 225 19.80 -11.35 1.44
N LEU A 226 18.63 -11.77 1.93
CA LEU A 226 18.33 -11.92 3.36
C LEU A 226 18.22 -13.38 3.83
N ARG A 227 18.45 -14.35 2.94
CA ARG A 227 18.40 -15.79 3.21
C ARG A 227 19.80 -16.38 3.37
#